data_AF-A0A970NXK1-F1
#
_entry.id   AF-A0A970NXK1-F1
#
_cell.length_a   1.000
_cell.length_b   1.000
_cell.length_c   1.000
_cell.angle_alpha   90.00
_cell.angle_beta   90.00
_cell.angle_gamma   90.00
#
_symmetry.space_group_name_H-M   'P 1'
#
loop_
_entity.id
_entity.type
_entity.pdbx_description
1 polymer ?
#
loop_
_entity_poly.entity_id
_entity_poly.type
_entity_poly.pdbx_seq_one_letter_code
_entity_poly.pdbx_strand_id
1 'polypeptide(L)'
;MFKISQRNRHVIELIEIGRFARAVTVLLFAWAIFACGRDPGASIYRMPEITNVYADAEAHRVVFRCDVLRAENIRECGVYFGETEENLQKIPGVLSDEQFFTAERKALESGHEYYFKAFVSNGTTEYSTALKRFRTIAGDPAISVPDPFFRDYLLRHFDENDDGVLSRKETFHIRKIEVPGDSIETLTGIEQFSELETLFCAGTIDEFGVIHGRLRDIDLSRNSLLTRLNVEGNRLTELDIHLNPFLQEVNLKNNRIVSLDISNNSRLHFLGYSMQRGARGLTTLNLRACPSLIGIAVDNGYAGDTIDFSNNRHMDHIYFNRSAVRHVILPPSPKLQRLELQEDKIEGTLDLRLYKSLRWLFLNGNPYLEKVILPAGLKLEEFRVDPHVKIEYSSF
;
A
#
# COMPACT_ATOMS: atom_id res chain seq x y z
N MET A 1 8.13 -0.71 -30.40
CA MET A 1 8.44 0.53 -29.66
C MET A 1 8.05 0.28 -28.19
N PHE A 2 8.93 -0.39 -27.44
CA PHE A 2 8.70 -0.68 -26.01
C PHE A 2 9.69 0.19 -25.22
N LYS A 3 9.16 1.23 -24.55
CA LYS A 3 9.88 1.98 -23.52
C LYS A 3 9.97 1.07 -22.30
N ILE A 4 11.12 0.42 -22.12
CA ILE A 4 11.47 -0.20 -20.85
C ILE A 4 11.71 0.95 -19.88
N SER A 5 10.90 1.03 -18.82
CA SER A 5 11.09 2.01 -17.77
C SER A 5 12.47 1.78 -17.14
N GLN A 6 13.27 2.84 -17.10
CA GLN A 6 14.42 2.88 -16.21
C GLN A 6 13.86 2.85 -14.78
N ARG A 7 13.72 1.64 -14.22
CA ARG A 7 13.65 1.44 -12.78
C ARG A 7 14.89 2.08 -12.18
N ASN A 8 14.72 3.06 -11.31
CA ASN A 8 15.78 3.68 -10.50
C ASN A 8 16.72 2.60 -9.93
N ARG A 9 17.87 2.42 -10.57
CA ARG A 9 18.99 1.60 -10.08
C ARG A 9 20.12 2.53 -9.64
N HIS A 10 19.89 3.44 -8.68
CA HIS A 10 21.00 4.24 -8.16
C HIS A 10 20.79 4.57 -6.68
N VAL A 11 21.34 3.72 -5.81
CA VAL A 11 21.84 4.10 -4.47
C VAL A 11 23.20 3.41 -4.18
N ILE A 12 23.60 2.40 -4.96
CA ILE A 12 24.89 1.71 -4.82
C ILE A 12 25.60 1.65 -6.17
N GLU A 13 26.86 2.09 -6.21
CA GLU A 13 27.80 1.80 -7.31
C GLU A 13 28.64 0.58 -6.92
N LEU A 14 28.40 -0.57 -7.58
CA LEU A 14 29.19 -1.78 -7.38
C LEU A 14 30.52 -1.63 -8.13
N ILE A 15 31.61 -1.48 -7.39
CA ILE A 15 32.98 -1.39 -7.94
C ILE A 15 33.73 -2.68 -7.61
N GLU A 16 33.94 -3.53 -8.62
CA GLU A 16 34.83 -4.70 -8.50
C GLU A 16 36.28 -4.24 -8.28
N ILE A 17 36.97 -4.81 -7.28
CA ILE A 17 38.40 -4.58 -7.07
C ILE A 17 39.18 -5.62 -7.90
N GLY A 18 39.71 -5.18 -9.06
CA GLY A 18 40.92 -5.78 -9.67
C GLY A 18 40.78 -6.78 -10.83
N ARG A 19 41.07 -6.28 -12.05
CA ARG A 19 41.68 -6.88 -13.26
C ARG A 19 41.37 -8.33 -13.71
N PHE A 20 40.67 -8.42 -14.84
CA PHE A 20 40.85 -9.34 -15.99
C PHE A 20 41.00 -10.85 -15.72
N ALA A 21 39.92 -11.60 -15.98
CA ALA A 21 39.94 -12.78 -16.86
C ALA A 21 38.53 -13.11 -17.37
N ARG A 22 38.18 -12.60 -18.56
CA ARG A 22 37.16 -13.27 -19.40
C ARG A 22 37.84 -14.48 -20.06
N ALA A 23 37.21 -15.64 -19.91
CA ALA A 23 37.42 -16.89 -20.64
C ALA A 23 38.66 -17.75 -20.29
N VAL A 24 38.41 -19.07 -20.38
CA VAL A 24 39.32 -20.22 -20.25
C VAL A 24 39.51 -20.75 -18.83
N THR A 25 38.69 -21.72 -18.42
CA THR A 25 39.12 -23.13 -18.24
C THR A 25 37.87 -24.04 -18.14
N VAL A 26 37.23 -24.29 -19.29
CA VAL A 26 36.64 -25.61 -19.55
C VAL A 26 37.82 -26.44 -20.03
N LEU A 27 38.20 -27.47 -19.26
CA LEU A 27 39.25 -28.50 -19.46
C LEU A 27 40.21 -28.55 -18.28
N LEU A 28 39.77 -29.20 -17.20
CA LEU A 28 40.53 -30.15 -16.39
C LEU A 28 39.52 -30.97 -15.56
N PHE A 29 38.50 -31.51 -16.21
CA PHE A 29 37.85 -32.73 -15.74
C PHE A 29 38.68 -33.90 -16.24
N ALA A 30 38.86 -34.91 -15.39
CA ALA A 30 39.59 -36.16 -15.61
C ALA A 30 41.12 -36.05 -15.48
N TRP A 31 41.64 -36.25 -14.27
CA TRP A 31 42.76 -37.19 -13.99
C TRP A 31 43.09 -37.33 -12.48
N ALA A 32 42.07 -37.32 -11.60
CA ALA A 32 42.24 -37.72 -10.19
C ALA A 32 41.19 -38.74 -9.72
N ILE A 33 40.51 -39.43 -10.66
CA ILE A 33 39.58 -40.54 -10.36
C ILE A 33 40.28 -41.92 -10.45
N PHE A 34 41.58 -41.98 -10.71
CA PHE A 34 42.31 -43.25 -10.85
C PHE A 34 43.63 -43.30 -10.06
N ALA A 35 43.62 -42.90 -8.78
CA ALA A 35 44.71 -43.24 -7.86
C ALA A 35 44.31 -43.08 -6.38
N CYS A 36 43.22 -43.71 -5.94
CA CYS A 36 43.12 -44.29 -4.59
C CYS A 36 41.79 -45.05 -4.50
N GLY A 37 41.88 -46.37 -4.52
CA GLY A 37 40.75 -47.24 -4.26
C GLY A 37 40.37 -47.24 -2.78
N ARG A 38 39.09 -47.59 -2.56
CA ARG A 38 38.43 -48.01 -1.30
C ARG A 38 38.14 -46.93 -0.26
N ASP A 39 36.96 -46.33 -0.39
CA ASP A 39 35.97 -46.35 0.70
C ASP A 39 34.53 -46.23 0.13
N PRO A 40 33.63 -47.23 0.30
CA PRO A 40 32.23 -47.14 -0.11
C PRO A 40 31.35 -46.27 0.82
N GLY A 41 31.91 -45.65 1.86
CA GLY A 41 31.18 -44.82 2.84
C GLY A 41 31.32 -43.30 2.69
N ALA A 42 32.20 -42.80 1.82
CA ALA A 42 32.31 -41.36 1.55
C ALA A 42 31.16 -40.94 0.63
N SER A 43 30.02 -40.63 1.23
CA SER A 43 28.96 -39.87 0.56
C SER A 43 29.62 -38.71 -0.18
N ILE A 44 29.50 -38.73 -1.51
CA ILE A 44 30.06 -37.72 -2.40
C ILE A 44 29.34 -36.42 -2.06
N TYR A 45 29.89 -35.67 -1.10
CA TYR A 45 29.37 -34.39 -0.69
C TYR A 45 29.47 -33.45 -1.87
N ARG A 46 28.35 -33.21 -2.54
CA ARG A 46 28.27 -32.22 -3.60
C ARG A 46 28.17 -30.86 -2.93
N MET A 47 29.27 -30.13 -2.96
CA MET A 47 29.43 -28.84 -2.30
C MET A 47 28.37 -27.82 -2.73
N PRO A 48 27.85 -27.00 -1.79
CA PRO A 48 27.07 -25.82 -2.10
C PRO A 48 27.94 -24.79 -2.82
N GLU A 49 27.42 -24.21 -3.90
CA GLU A 49 28.09 -23.16 -4.66
C GLU A 49 27.22 -21.92 -4.65
N ILE A 50 27.80 -20.79 -4.22
CA ILE A 50 27.15 -19.48 -4.26
C ILE A 50 27.34 -18.91 -5.67
N THR A 51 26.25 -18.77 -6.42
CA THR A 51 26.32 -18.33 -7.82
C THR A 51 26.22 -16.82 -7.96
N ASN A 52 25.33 -16.20 -7.19
CA ASN A 52 25.09 -14.77 -7.21
C ASN A 52 25.00 -14.22 -5.80
N VAL A 53 25.44 -12.97 -5.64
CA VAL A 53 25.21 -12.18 -4.42
C VAL A 53 24.69 -10.82 -4.83
N TYR A 54 23.51 -10.50 -4.31
CA TYR A 54 22.84 -9.21 -4.47
C TYR A 54 22.85 -8.49 -3.13
N ALA A 55 23.08 -7.19 -3.17
CA ALA A 55 22.90 -6.30 -2.04
C ALA A 55 21.89 -5.22 -2.43
N ASP A 56 20.83 -5.11 -1.66
CA ASP A 56 19.86 -4.02 -1.77
C ASP A 56 20.00 -3.13 -0.53
N ALA A 57 20.34 -1.86 -0.73
CA ALA A 57 20.51 -0.90 0.36
C ALA A 57 19.32 0.05 0.38
N GLU A 58 18.47 -0.13 1.39
CA GLU A 58 17.44 0.81 1.77
C GLU A 58 17.95 1.59 3.00
N ALA A 59 17.38 2.76 3.34
CA ALA A 59 17.97 3.68 4.33
C ALA A 59 18.43 2.97 5.64
N HIS A 60 19.74 3.03 5.91
CA HIS A 60 20.42 2.38 7.04
C HIS A 60 20.31 0.84 7.11
N ARG A 61 19.88 0.15 6.06
CA ARG A 61 19.78 -1.30 6.00
C ARG A 61 20.31 -1.85 4.67
N VAL A 62 21.12 -2.89 4.73
CA VAL A 62 21.44 -3.72 3.55
C VAL A 62 20.85 -5.11 3.72
N VAL A 63 20.17 -5.58 2.68
CA VAL A 63 19.68 -6.96 2.57
C VAL A 63 20.51 -7.67 1.51
N PHE A 64 21.18 -8.74 1.92
CA PHE A 64 21.91 -9.63 1.04
C PHE A 64 21.01 -10.77 0.62
N ARG A 65 20.98 -11.08 -0.68
CA ARG A 65 20.40 -12.31 -1.22
C ARG A 65 21.48 -13.08 -1.96
N CYS A 66 21.69 -14.33 -1.57
CA CYS A 66 22.70 -15.21 -2.17
C CYS A 66 22.06 -16.48 -2.71
N ASP A 67 22.16 -16.71 -4.01
CA ASP A 67 21.65 -17.93 -4.65
C ASP A 67 22.65 -19.08 -4.44
N VAL A 68 22.15 -20.27 -4.12
CA VAL A 68 22.94 -21.45 -3.73
C VAL A 68 22.53 -22.66 -4.57
N LEU A 69 23.42 -23.22 -5.38
CA LEU A 69 23.08 -24.34 -6.28
C LEU A 69 22.69 -25.65 -5.60
N ARG A 70 23.16 -25.89 -4.36
CA ARG A 70 22.94 -27.13 -3.61
C ARG A 70 22.88 -26.85 -2.11
N ALA A 71 21.68 -26.69 -1.57
CA ALA A 71 21.47 -26.37 -0.14
C ALA A 71 21.54 -27.59 0.78
N GLU A 72 21.49 -28.80 0.21
CA GLU A 72 21.58 -30.08 0.91
C GLU A 72 22.91 -30.12 1.68
N ASN A 73 22.83 -30.02 3.01
CA ASN A 73 23.95 -30.03 3.96
C ASN A 73 24.63 -28.67 4.28
N ILE A 74 23.97 -27.54 4.03
CA ILE A 74 24.35 -26.27 4.67
C ILE A 74 23.93 -26.33 6.14
N ARG A 75 24.88 -26.14 7.07
CA ARG A 75 24.60 -26.01 8.51
C ARG A 75 24.60 -24.55 8.95
N GLU A 76 25.45 -23.73 8.36
CA GLU A 76 25.47 -22.30 8.57
C GLU A 76 25.62 -21.59 7.23
N CYS A 77 24.94 -20.45 7.09
CA CYS A 77 25.13 -19.53 5.97
C CYS A 77 25.08 -18.11 6.51
N GLY A 78 25.56 -17.16 5.73
CA GLY A 78 25.54 -15.76 6.12
C GLY A 78 26.50 -14.90 5.33
N VAL A 79 26.81 -13.74 5.88
CA VAL A 79 27.69 -12.76 5.27
C VAL A 79 28.70 -12.27 6.30
N TYR A 80 29.96 -12.27 5.93
CA TYR A 80 30.98 -11.47 6.62
C TYR A 80 30.85 -10.04 6.15
N PHE A 81 30.72 -9.09 7.07
CA PHE A 81 30.42 -7.70 6.78
C PHE A 81 31.21 -6.75 7.70
N GLY A 82 31.79 -5.68 7.16
CA GLY A 82 32.52 -4.69 7.96
C GLY A 82 32.94 -3.44 7.18
N GLU A 83 33.50 -2.48 7.89
CA GLU A 83 33.97 -1.18 7.35
C GLU A 83 35.35 -1.27 6.69
N THR A 84 36.09 -2.34 6.94
CA THR A 84 37.42 -2.59 6.36
C THR A 84 37.55 -4.05 5.96
N GLU A 85 38.47 -4.36 5.05
CA GLU A 85 38.73 -5.73 4.59
C GLU A 85 39.19 -6.68 5.72
N GLU A 86 39.81 -6.12 6.76
CA GLU A 86 40.45 -6.86 7.86
C GLU A 86 39.50 -7.08 9.05
N ASN A 87 38.42 -6.30 9.18
CA ASN A 87 37.51 -6.33 10.33
C ASN A 87 36.07 -6.69 9.92
N LEU A 88 35.88 -7.88 9.37
CA LEU A 88 34.55 -8.38 8.98
C LEU A 88 33.89 -9.16 10.12
N GLN A 89 32.69 -8.75 10.51
CA GLN A 89 31.85 -9.47 11.47
C GLN A 89 30.98 -10.51 10.76
N LYS A 90 30.84 -11.69 11.36
CA LYS A 90 29.99 -12.77 10.84
C LYS A 90 28.52 -12.47 11.15
N ILE A 91 27.72 -12.26 10.11
CA ILE A 91 26.26 -12.06 10.18
C ILE A 91 25.58 -13.36 9.73
N PRO A 92 24.80 -14.02 10.60
CA PRO A 92 24.09 -15.24 10.22
C PRO A 92 22.99 -14.92 9.20
N GLY A 93 22.84 -15.80 8.22
CA GLY A 93 21.79 -15.77 7.21
C GLY A 93 20.70 -16.81 7.46
N VAL A 94 19.55 -16.60 6.83
CA VAL A 94 18.39 -17.51 6.85
C VAL A 94 18.30 -18.20 5.49
N LEU A 95 18.45 -19.53 5.49
CA LEU A 95 18.35 -20.37 4.29
C LEU A 95 16.88 -20.56 3.92
N SER A 96 16.56 -20.38 2.63
CA SER A 96 15.24 -20.59 2.04
C SER A 96 15.14 -21.97 1.40
N ASP A 97 13.93 -22.53 1.36
CA ASP A 97 13.60 -23.78 0.67
C ASP A 97 13.81 -23.68 -0.86
N GLU A 98 13.90 -22.46 -1.40
CA GLU A 98 14.10 -22.17 -2.83
C GLU A 98 15.59 -21.98 -3.21
N GLN A 99 16.52 -22.65 -2.53
CA GLN A 99 17.95 -22.66 -2.90
C GLN A 99 18.62 -21.27 -2.88
N PHE A 100 18.31 -20.45 -1.88
CA PHE A 100 19.02 -19.19 -1.62
C PHE A 100 19.04 -18.92 -0.11
N PHE A 101 19.87 -17.98 0.35
CA PHE A 101 19.76 -17.45 1.71
C PHE A 101 19.74 -15.92 1.71
N THR A 102 19.18 -15.35 2.78
CA THR A 102 19.22 -13.91 3.02
C THR A 102 19.94 -13.57 4.31
N ALA A 103 20.62 -12.43 4.34
CA ALA A 103 21.21 -11.87 5.56
C ALA A 103 20.97 -10.36 5.57
N GLU A 104 20.77 -9.77 6.75
CA GLU A 104 20.54 -8.33 6.85
C GLU A 104 21.49 -7.66 7.84
N ARG A 105 21.89 -6.42 7.53
CA ARG A 105 22.56 -5.53 8.47
C ARG A 105 21.82 -4.20 8.53
N LYS A 106 21.60 -3.70 9.74
CA LYS A 106 20.98 -2.40 10.03
C LYS A 106 22.03 -1.43 10.57
N ALA A 107 21.67 -0.15 10.66
CA ALA A 107 22.49 0.96 11.17
C ALA A 107 23.78 1.19 10.37
N LEU A 108 23.71 1.23 9.04
CA LEU A 108 24.83 1.64 8.20
C LEU A 108 25.05 3.16 8.29
N GLU A 109 26.29 3.59 8.46
CA GLU A 109 26.70 4.99 8.33
C GLU A 109 26.65 5.45 6.86
N SER A 110 26.24 6.69 6.65
CA SER A 110 26.18 7.35 5.34
C SER A 110 27.59 7.77 4.88
N GLY A 111 27.84 7.77 3.57
CA GLY A 111 29.14 8.15 2.99
C GLY A 111 30.26 7.14 3.21
N HIS A 112 29.96 6.01 3.82
CA HIS A 112 30.92 5.01 4.26
C HIS A 112 31.02 3.85 3.26
N GLU A 113 32.23 3.36 3.11
CA GLU A 113 32.51 2.18 2.30
C GLU A 113 32.45 0.93 3.18
N TYR A 114 31.72 -0.07 2.71
CA TYR A 114 31.54 -1.34 3.40
C TYR A 114 32.00 -2.49 2.52
N TYR A 115 32.50 -3.51 3.18
CA TYR A 115 33.04 -4.72 2.58
C TYR A 115 32.23 -5.91 3.02
N PHE A 116 32.01 -6.84 2.10
CA PHE A 116 31.29 -8.06 2.41
C PHE A 116 31.72 -9.26 1.58
N LYS A 117 31.57 -10.45 2.16
CA LYS A 117 31.65 -11.73 1.44
C LYS A 117 30.63 -12.70 2.01
N ALA A 118 29.90 -13.38 1.14
CA ALA A 118 28.94 -14.39 1.55
C ALA A 118 29.66 -15.68 1.92
N PHE A 119 29.15 -16.44 2.89
CA PHE A 119 29.70 -17.73 3.28
C PHE A 119 28.62 -18.80 3.45
N VAL A 120 29.03 -20.05 3.26
CA VAL A 120 28.29 -21.26 3.60
C VAL A 120 29.23 -22.24 4.28
N SER A 121 28.76 -22.95 5.30
CA SER A 121 29.52 -23.92 6.08
C SER A 121 28.70 -25.17 6.35
N ASN A 122 29.38 -26.32 6.30
CA ASN A 122 28.82 -27.62 6.68
C ASN A 122 29.16 -28.00 8.14
N GLY A 123 29.74 -27.08 8.92
CA GLY A 123 30.17 -27.28 10.30
C GLY A 123 31.63 -27.76 10.45
N THR A 124 32.29 -28.21 9.38
CA THR A 124 33.73 -28.54 9.39
C THR A 124 34.55 -27.68 8.43
N THR A 125 33.94 -27.26 7.32
CA THR A 125 34.58 -26.46 6.27
C THR A 125 33.66 -25.31 5.87
N GLU A 126 34.23 -24.12 5.76
CA GLU A 126 33.52 -22.90 5.32
C GLU A 126 34.06 -22.43 3.97
N TYR A 127 33.15 -22.03 3.10
CA TYR A 127 33.45 -21.45 1.79
C TYR A 127 32.92 -20.04 1.75
N SER A 128 33.72 -19.11 1.22
CA SER A 128 33.35 -17.71 1.08
C SER A 128 33.51 -17.23 -0.35
N THR A 129 32.67 -16.27 -0.75
CA THR A 129 32.85 -15.56 -2.03
C THR A 129 34.07 -14.65 -1.99
N ALA A 130 34.47 -14.15 -3.17
CA ALA A 130 35.38 -13.02 -3.24
C ALA A 130 34.83 -11.84 -2.42
N LEU A 131 35.74 -11.06 -1.85
CA LEU A 131 35.41 -9.83 -1.14
C LEU A 131 34.83 -8.83 -2.14
N LYS A 132 33.68 -8.27 -1.82
CA LYS A 132 33.04 -7.19 -2.57
C LYS A 132 32.94 -5.97 -1.66
N ARG A 133 32.75 -4.81 -2.27
CA ARG A 133 32.47 -3.57 -1.55
C ARG A 133 31.33 -2.80 -2.16
N PHE A 134 30.73 -1.96 -1.35
CA PHE A 134 29.81 -0.92 -1.77
C PHE A 134 30.03 0.33 -0.93
N ARG A 135 29.64 1.48 -1.46
CA ARG A 135 29.66 2.75 -0.73
C ARG A 135 28.24 3.22 -0.49
N THR A 136 27.92 3.56 0.75
CA THR A 136 26.72 4.34 1.07
C THR A 136 26.97 5.77 0.62
N ILE A 137 25.99 6.41 -0.01
CA ILE A 137 26.13 7.81 -0.46
C ILE A 137 26.20 8.71 0.78
N ALA A 138 27.08 9.72 0.74
CA ALA A 138 27.31 10.68 1.84
C ALA A 138 26.20 11.72 1.89
N GLY A 139 25.64 11.91 3.10
CA GLY A 139 24.38 12.61 3.30
C GLY A 139 23.21 11.75 2.84
N ASP A 140 22.12 11.76 3.62
CA ASP A 140 20.83 11.43 3.01
C ASP A 140 20.56 12.54 1.99
N PRO A 141 20.39 12.22 0.69
CA PRO A 141 20.11 13.24 -0.29
C PRO A 141 18.86 13.99 0.16
N ALA A 142 18.98 15.31 0.29
CA ALA A 142 17.89 16.16 0.76
C ALA A 142 16.62 15.81 -0.01
N ILE A 143 15.56 15.48 0.73
CA ILE A 143 14.28 15.14 0.14
C ILE A 143 13.72 16.38 -0.53
N SER A 144 13.52 16.30 -1.85
CA SER A 144 12.99 17.40 -2.64
C SER A 144 11.50 17.55 -2.36
N VAL A 145 11.14 18.53 -1.53
CA VAL A 145 9.76 18.95 -1.29
C VAL A 145 9.54 20.32 -1.96
N PRO A 146 8.98 20.37 -3.18
CA PRO A 146 8.88 21.61 -3.95
C PRO A 146 7.80 22.56 -3.43
N ASP A 147 6.72 22.03 -2.84
CA ASP A 147 5.67 22.85 -2.25
C ASP A 147 6.19 23.51 -0.95
N PRO A 148 6.22 24.85 -0.88
CA PRO A 148 6.82 25.55 0.25
C PRO A 148 6.04 25.35 1.55
N PHE A 149 4.72 25.20 1.50
CA PHE A 149 3.89 24.99 2.69
C PHE A 149 4.01 23.55 3.19
N PHE A 150 4.09 22.59 2.26
CA PHE A 150 4.33 21.20 2.63
C PHE A 150 5.73 21.03 3.21
N ARG A 151 6.75 21.61 2.56
CA ARG A 151 8.13 21.59 3.07
C ARG A 151 8.23 22.20 4.45
N ASP A 152 7.66 23.38 4.65
CA ASP A 152 7.67 24.10 5.92
C ASP A 152 6.94 23.33 7.03
N TYR A 153 5.82 22.67 6.72
CA TYR A 153 5.17 21.73 7.64
C TYR A 153 6.13 20.58 7.99
N LEU A 154 6.69 19.89 7.00
CA LEU A 154 7.52 18.72 7.25
C LEU A 154 8.79 19.08 8.05
N LEU A 155 9.45 20.20 7.74
CA LEU A 155 10.63 20.66 8.48
C LEU A 155 10.26 20.95 9.94
N ARG A 156 9.19 21.70 10.20
CA ARG A 156 8.77 22.00 11.59
C ARG A 156 8.42 20.78 12.43
N HIS A 157 8.03 19.68 11.80
CA HIS A 157 7.54 18.49 12.49
C HIS A 157 8.52 17.32 12.51
N PHE A 158 9.41 17.22 11.53
CA PHE A 158 10.22 16.02 11.28
C PHE A 158 11.70 16.29 10.99
N ASP A 159 12.14 17.54 10.85
CA ASP A 159 13.57 17.89 10.84
C ASP A 159 14.10 17.74 12.28
N GLU A 160 14.76 16.62 12.58
CA GLU A 160 15.22 16.29 13.94
C GLU A 160 16.54 16.98 14.27
N ASN A 161 17.33 17.32 13.25
CA ASN A 161 18.65 17.92 13.41
C ASN A 161 18.67 19.44 13.11
N ASP A 162 17.53 20.02 12.72
CA ASP A 162 17.31 21.43 12.39
C ASP A 162 18.29 21.93 11.30
N ASP A 163 18.70 21.07 10.37
CA ASP A 163 19.62 21.43 9.29
C ASP A 163 18.89 22.07 8.08
N GLY A 164 17.56 22.14 8.13
CA GLY A 164 16.71 22.76 7.13
C GLY A 164 16.44 21.87 5.92
N VAL A 165 16.83 20.59 5.97
CA VAL A 165 16.49 19.58 4.96
C VAL A 165 15.95 18.32 5.63
N LEU A 166 15.14 17.56 4.89
CA LEU A 166 14.70 16.25 5.37
C LEU A 166 15.61 15.15 4.83
N SER A 167 16.02 14.29 5.73
CA SER A 167 16.77 13.06 5.48
C SER A 167 15.83 11.84 5.42
N ARG A 168 16.31 10.73 4.85
CA ARG A 168 15.54 9.47 4.87
C ARG A 168 15.42 8.93 6.29
N LYS A 169 16.44 9.13 7.12
CA LYS A 169 16.40 8.75 8.53
C LYS A 169 15.20 9.37 9.25
N GLU A 170 14.97 10.66 9.01
CA GLU A 170 13.86 11.41 9.60
C GLU A 170 12.51 10.93 9.08
N THR A 171 12.40 10.59 7.78
CA THR A 171 11.13 10.13 7.22
C THR A 171 10.81 8.66 7.50
N PHE A 172 11.82 7.83 7.76
CA PHE A 172 11.67 6.37 7.83
C PHE A 172 10.78 5.91 9.00
N HIS A 173 10.67 6.67 10.09
CA HIS A 173 9.87 6.27 11.25
C HIS A 173 8.48 6.93 11.30
N ILE A 174 8.17 7.82 10.36
CA ILE A 174 6.96 8.62 10.40
C ILE A 174 5.77 7.80 9.89
N ARG A 175 4.83 7.54 10.80
CA ARG A 175 3.59 6.79 10.51
C ARG A 175 2.40 7.68 10.19
N LYS A 176 2.49 8.98 10.46
CA LYS A 176 1.36 9.90 10.39
C LYS A 176 1.75 11.30 9.93
N ILE A 177 1.04 11.81 8.94
CA ILE A 177 1.13 13.19 8.46
C ILE A 177 -0.28 13.79 8.43
N GLU A 178 -0.45 14.94 9.07
CA GLU A 178 -1.70 15.71 9.09
C GLU A 178 -1.40 17.17 8.75
N VAL A 179 -1.48 17.50 7.47
CA VAL A 179 -1.18 18.85 6.95
C VAL A 179 -2.46 19.54 6.46
N PRO A 180 -2.67 20.84 6.69
CA PRO A 180 -3.81 21.56 6.12
C PRO A 180 -3.73 21.64 4.58
N GLY A 181 -4.81 21.29 3.87
CA GLY A 181 -4.80 21.24 2.40
C GLY A 181 -4.93 22.59 1.67
N ASP A 182 -5.28 23.67 2.37
CA ASP A 182 -5.64 24.98 1.78
C ASP A 182 -4.53 25.65 0.97
N SER A 183 -3.28 25.37 1.34
CA SER A 183 -2.09 25.99 0.72
C SER A 183 -1.18 24.97 0.04
N ILE A 184 -1.57 23.70 0.02
CA ILE A 184 -0.76 22.60 -0.54
C ILE A 184 -1.22 22.36 -1.98
N GLU A 185 -0.34 22.64 -2.93
CA GLU A 185 -0.59 22.39 -4.36
C GLU A 185 -0.14 20.99 -4.78
N THR A 186 0.91 20.47 -4.15
CA THR A 186 1.43 19.12 -4.39
C THR A 186 1.99 18.51 -3.11
N LEU A 187 1.84 17.19 -2.97
CA LEU A 187 2.48 16.39 -1.93
C LEU A 187 3.77 15.71 -2.42
N THR A 188 4.37 16.19 -3.52
CA THR A 188 5.68 15.70 -3.99
C THR A 188 6.68 15.67 -2.83
N GLY A 189 7.34 14.53 -2.62
CA GLY A 189 8.18 14.23 -1.46
C GLY A 189 7.53 13.23 -0.49
N ILE A 190 6.20 13.04 -0.56
CA ILE A 190 5.48 12.06 0.26
C ILE A 190 5.95 10.62 0.02
N GLU A 191 6.51 10.33 -1.16
CA GLU A 191 6.99 9.01 -1.53
C GLU A 191 8.23 8.56 -0.74
N GLN A 192 8.85 9.45 0.04
CA GLN A 192 9.97 9.13 0.94
C GLN A 192 9.51 8.65 2.33
N PHE A 193 8.21 8.72 2.64
CA PHE A 193 7.64 8.28 3.91
C PHE A 193 7.11 6.84 3.78
N SER A 194 8.03 5.87 3.71
CA SER A 194 7.71 4.46 3.42
C SER A 194 6.91 3.76 4.52
N GLU A 195 7.04 4.21 5.78
CA GLU A 195 6.30 3.68 6.93
C GLU A 195 4.98 4.43 7.20
N LEU A 196 4.55 5.31 6.28
CA LEU A 196 3.36 6.12 6.46
C LEU A 196 2.08 5.27 6.46
N GLU A 197 1.33 5.34 7.56
CA GLU A 197 0.07 4.63 7.75
C GLU A 197 -1.14 5.56 7.66
N THR A 198 -0.98 6.85 7.98
CA THR A 198 -2.06 7.84 7.97
C THR A 198 -1.61 9.11 7.27
N LEU A 199 -2.36 9.53 6.25
CA LEU A 199 -2.15 10.78 5.53
C LEU A 199 -3.45 11.58 5.48
N PHE A 200 -3.49 12.69 6.20
CA PHE A 200 -4.57 13.68 6.08
C PHE A 200 -4.02 14.97 5.48
N CYS A 201 -4.63 15.39 4.38
CA CYS A 201 -4.39 16.63 3.67
C CYS A 201 -5.74 17.20 3.21
N ALA A 202 -6.65 17.44 4.16
CA ALA A 202 -7.99 17.92 3.86
C ALA A 202 -7.97 19.44 3.66
N GLY A 203 -8.57 19.91 2.58
CA GLY A 203 -8.87 21.33 2.37
C GLY A 203 -10.12 21.74 3.13
N THR A 204 -10.17 23.01 3.54
CA THR A 204 -11.32 23.60 4.21
C THR A 204 -12.40 23.98 3.21
N ILE A 205 -13.63 23.99 3.72
CA ILE A 205 -14.82 24.41 3.00
C ILE A 205 -15.47 25.48 3.87
N ASP A 206 -15.67 26.67 3.33
CA ASP A 206 -16.30 27.76 4.08
C ASP A 206 -17.84 27.66 4.09
N GLU A 207 -18.46 28.58 4.82
CA GLU A 207 -19.92 28.67 4.98
C GLU A 207 -20.69 28.86 3.66
N PHE A 208 -20.01 29.31 2.59
CA PHE A 208 -20.57 29.46 1.26
C PHE A 208 -20.33 28.24 0.36
N GLY A 209 -19.67 27.21 0.88
CA GLY A 209 -19.32 26.00 0.14
C GLY A 209 -18.13 26.20 -0.79
N VAL A 210 -17.32 27.25 -0.60
CA VAL A 210 -16.09 27.43 -1.38
C VAL A 210 -15.01 26.54 -0.81
N ILE A 211 -14.35 25.82 -1.72
CA ILE A 211 -13.30 24.85 -1.40
C ILE A 211 -11.94 25.52 -1.54
N HIS A 212 -11.22 25.58 -0.41
CA HIS A 212 -9.93 26.26 -0.32
C HIS A 212 -8.75 25.35 -0.64
N GLY A 213 -8.91 24.03 -0.52
CA GLY A 213 -7.89 23.05 -0.91
C GLY A 213 -7.48 23.16 -2.38
N ARG A 214 -6.17 22.95 -2.62
CA ARG A 214 -5.53 23.21 -3.92
C ARG A 214 -4.89 21.97 -4.55
N LEU A 215 -4.80 20.87 -3.83
CA LEU A 215 -4.18 19.64 -4.30
C LEU A 215 -4.91 19.12 -5.56
N ARG A 216 -4.16 18.93 -6.66
CA ARG A 216 -4.71 18.49 -7.96
C ARG A 216 -4.39 17.04 -8.30
N ASP A 217 -3.27 16.56 -7.78
CA ASP A 217 -2.76 15.21 -7.97
C ASP A 217 -2.04 14.75 -6.70
N ILE A 218 -1.93 13.44 -6.54
CA ILE A 218 -1.22 12.82 -5.45
C ILE A 218 -0.69 11.45 -5.92
N ASP A 219 0.61 11.22 -5.73
CA ASP A 219 1.23 9.91 -5.97
C ASP A 219 1.46 9.21 -4.63
N LEU A 220 0.73 8.11 -4.41
CA LEU A 220 0.83 7.27 -3.22
C LEU A 220 1.49 5.92 -3.49
N SER A 221 2.10 5.73 -4.67
CA SER A 221 2.65 4.45 -5.14
C SER A 221 3.75 3.88 -4.25
N ARG A 222 4.39 4.70 -3.41
CA ARG A 222 5.44 4.31 -2.46
C ARG A 222 4.98 4.23 -1.01
N ASN A 223 3.74 4.60 -0.71
CA ASN A 223 3.19 4.58 0.64
C ASN A 223 2.30 3.33 0.83
N SER A 224 2.86 2.15 0.57
CA SER A 224 2.11 0.89 0.51
C SER A 224 1.49 0.48 1.84
N LEU A 225 2.00 0.99 2.97
CA LEU A 225 1.50 0.74 4.32
C LEU A 225 0.34 1.68 4.74
N LEU A 226 -0.11 2.58 3.86
CA LEU A 226 -1.24 3.48 4.17
C LEU A 226 -2.49 2.68 4.53
N THR A 227 -3.06 3.04 5.68
CA THR A 227 -4.32 2.51 6.21
C THR A 227 -5.42 3.56 6.20
N ARG A 228 -5.08 4.85 6.30
CA ARG A 228 -6.05 5.95 6.31
C ARG A 228 -5.62 7.09 5.40
N LEU A 229 -6.52 7.50 4.52
CA LEU A 229 -6.33 8.60 3.58
C LEU A 229 -7.51 9.57 3.69
N ASN A 230 -7.22 10.84 3.98
CA ASN A 230 -8.21 11.91 3.90
C ASN A 230 -7.66 13.05 3.04
N VAL A 231 -8.25 13.24 1.86
CA VAL A 231 -7.94 14.32 0.92
C VAL A 231 -9.21 15.09 0.56
N GLU A 232 -10.19 15.11 1.48
CA GLU A 232 -11.43 15.85 1.33
C GLU A 232 -11.18 17.33 1.01
N GLY A 233 -12.05 17.93 0.21
CA GLY A 233 -12.01 19.37 -0.04
C GLY A 233 -10.80 19.80 -0.87
N ASN A 234 -10.34 18.97 -1.79
CA ASN A 234 -9.28 19.29 -2.74
C ASN A 234 -9.79 19.26 -4.19
N ARG A 235 -8.90 19.41 -5.17
CA ARG A 235 -9.24 19.52 -6.59
C ARG A 235 -8.78 18.30 -7.39
N LEU A 236 -8.65 17.14 -6.73
CA LEU A 236 -8.21 15.90 -7.36
C LEU A 236 -9.18 15.51 -8.48
N THR A 237 -8.64 15.22 -9.66
CA THR A 237 -9.42 14.71 -10.81
C THR A 237 -9.32 13.19 -10.96
N GLU A 238 -8.28 12.62 -10.38
CA GLU A 238 -8.01 11.19 -10.34
C GLU A 238 -7.35 10.85 -9.00
N LEU A 239 -7.44 9.58 -8.62
CA LEU A 239 -6.70 9.02 -7.51
C LEU A 239 -6.41 7.56 -7.84
N ASP A 240 -5.13 7.22 -7.82
CA ASP A 240 -4.68 5.84 -7.94
C ASP A 240 -4.24 5.30 -6.58
N ILE A 241 -4.95 4.27 -6.11
CA ILE A 241 -4.68 3.57 -4.84
C ILE A 241 -4.45 2.06 -5.03
N HIS A 242 -4.11 1.62 -6.26
CA HIS A 242 -3.90 0.20 -6.55
C HIS A 242 -2.71 -0.41 -5.80
N LEU A 243 -1.73 0.42 -5.40
CA LEU A 243 -0.54 0.02 -4.63
C LEU A 243 -0.69 0.23 -3.11
N ASN A 244 -1.90 0.55 -2.63
CA ASN A 244 -2.18 0.79 -1.21
C ASN A 244 -3.19 -0.27 -0.68
N PRO A 245 -2.85 -1.57 -0.70
CA PRO A 245 -3.79 -2.67 -0.39
C PRO A 245 -4.21 -2.70 1.08
N PHE A 246 -3.53 -1.98 1.96
CA PHE A 246 -3.82 -1.89 3.39
C PHE A 246 -4.79 -0.76 3.76
N LEU A 247 -5.28 0.03 2.80
CA LEU A 247 -6.27 1.08 3.06
C LEU A 247 -7.53 0.52 3.70
N GLN A 248 -7.94 1.15 4.80
CA GLN A 248 -9.11 0.85 5.62
C GLN A 248 -10.10 2.01 5.60
N GLU A 249 -9.63 3.25 5.53
CA GLU A 249 -10.47 4.45 5.49
C GLU A 249 -9.99 5.39 4.38
N VAL A 250 -10.92 5.76 3.50
CA VAL A 250 -10.65 6.68 2.39
C VAL A 250 -11.75 7.73 2.35
N ASN A 251 -11.39 9.00 2.52
CA ASN A 251 -12.30 10.13 2.37
C ASN A 251 -11.86 11.03 1.21
N LEU A 252 -12.69 11.05 0.16
CA LEU A 252 -12.48 11.77 -1.10
C LEU A 252 -13.55 12.84 -1.34
N LYS A 253 -14.36 13.15 -0.33
CA LYS A 253 -15.45 14.11 -0.45
C LYS A 253 -14.96 15.44 -1.02
N ASN A 254 -15.84 16.11 -1.77
CA ASN A 254 -15.59 17.43 -2.32
C ASN A 254 -14.34 17.50 -3.22
N ASN A 255 -14.10 16.46 -4.02
CA ASN A 255 -13.10 16.43 -5.10
C ASN A 255 -13.77 16.41 -6.49
N ARG A 256 -12.96 16.33 -7.54
CA ARG A 256 -13.41 16.28 -8.95
C ARG A 256 -13.13 14.92 -9.58
N ILE A 257 -13.02 13.87 -8.77
CA ILE A 257 -12.71 12.50 -9.20
C ILE A 257 -13.89 11.93 -9.98
N VAL A 258 -13.64 11.49 -11.21
CA VAL A 258 -14.69 10.97 -12.11
C VAL A 258 -14.65 9.43 -12.26
N SER A 259 -13.58 8.80 -11.79
CA SER A 259 -13.40 7.36 -11.78
C SER A 259 -12.61 6.95 -10.54
N LEU A 260 -13.04 5.88 -9.89
CA LEU A 260 -12.37 5.32 -8.71
C LEU A 260 -12.31 3.80 -8.84
N ASP A 261 -11.09 3.27 -8.91
CA ASP A 261 -10.85 1.83 -8.82
C ASP A 261 -10.41 1.48 -7.39
N ILE A 262 -11.23 0.67 -6.73
CA ILE A 262 -11.01 0.17 -5.36
C ILE A 262 -10.80 -1.35 -5.33
N SER A 263 -10.50 -1.95 -6.49
CA SER A 263 -10.42 -3.41 -6.65
C SER A 263 -9.34 -4.09 -5.79
N ASN A 264 -8.27 -3.36 -5.46
CA ASN A 264 -7.18 -3.85 -4.60
C ASN A 264 -7.34 -3.50 -3.12
N ASN A 265 -8.41 -2.79 -2.73
CA ASN A 265 -8.60 -2.29 -1.36
C ASN A 265 -9.62 -3.14 -0.60
N SER A 266 -9.38 -4.46 -0.54
CA SER A 266 -10.30 -5.43 0.10
C SER A 266 -10.46 -5.23 1.62
N ARG A 267 -9.53 -4.49 2.24
CA ARG A 267 -9.53 -4.10 3.67
C ARG A 267 -10.30 -2.80 3.95
N LEU A 268 -10.86 -2.15 2.93
CA LEU A 268 -11.59 -0.90 3.10
C LEU A 268 -12.83 -1.12 3.97
N HIS A 269 -12.90 -0.41 5.10
CA HIS A 269 -14.02 -0.39 6.05
C HIS A 269 -14.92 0.84 5.84
N PHE A 270 -14.34 1.96 5.40
CA PHE A 270 -15.07 3.20 5.16
C PHE A 270 -14.66 3.87 3.85
N LEU A 271 -15.66 4.26 3.05
CA LEU A 271 -15.50 5.09 1.86
C LEU A 271 -16.38 6.34 1.96
N GLY A 272 -15.76 7.51 1.95
CA GLY A 272 -16.41 8.80 1.79
C GLY A 272 -16.18 9.36 0.39
N TYR A 273 -17.24 9.74 -0.32
CA TYR A 273 -17.13 10.37 -1.63
C TYR A 273 -18.27 11.35 -1.87
N SER A 274 -17.94 12.50 -2.45
CA SER A 274 -18.89 13.47 -2.99
C SER A 274 -18.17 14.30 -4.04
N MET A 275 -18.89 14.74 -5.06
CA MET A 275 -18.32 15.56 -6.11
C MET A 275 -18.47 17.05 -5.78
N GLN A 276 -17.52 17.86 -6.24
CA GLN A 276 -17.69 19.32 -6.25
C GLN A 276 -18.82 19.75 -7.19
N ARG A 277 -19.45 20.88 -6.88
CA ARG A 277 -20.42 21.51 -7.79
C ARG A 277 -19.80 21.73 -9.18
N GLY A 278 -20.50 21.27 -10.21
CA GLY A 278 -20.06 21.37 -11.61
C GLY A 278 -19.08 20.28 -12.05
N ALA A 279 -18.61 19.41 -11.16
CA ALA A 279 -17.87 18.21 -11.56
C ALA A 279 -18.80 17.16 -12.17
N ARG A 280 -18.22 16.17 -12.86
CA ARG A 280 -18.95 14.96 -13.27
C ARG A 280 -18.87 13.94 -12.14
N GLY A 281 -19.96 13.22 -11.91
CA GLY A 281 -19.99 12.13 -10.94
C GLY A 281 -19.31 10.86 -11.45
N LEU A 282 -19.04 9.94 -10.52
CA LEU A 282 -18.66 8.56 -10.80
C LEU A 282 -19.78 7.88 -11.59
N THR A 283 -19.44 7.29 -12.73
CA THR A 283 -20.39 6.48 -13.50
C THR A 283 -20.41 5.02 -13.06
N THR A 284 -19.32 4.55 -12.45
CA THR A 284 -19.18 3.19 -11.94
C THR A 284 -18.51 3.20 -10.57
N LEU A 285 -18.90 2.26 -9.72
CA LEU A 285 -18.28 2.04 -8.41
C LEU A 285 -18.47 0.56 -8.03
N ASN A 286 -17.40 -0.22 -8.10
CA ASN A 286 -17.45 -1.65 -7.82
C ASN A 286 -17.22 -1.93 -6.32
N LEU A 287 -18.27 -1.84 -5.52
CA LEU A 287 -18.20 -2.12 -4.08
C LEU A 287 -17.97 -3.60 -3.76
N ARG A 288 -18.18 -4.50 -4.72
CA ARG A 288 -18.03 -5.94 -4.50
C ARG A 288 -16.59 -6.37 -4.21
N ALA A 289 -15.63 -5.54 -4.58
CA ALA A 289 -14.21 -5.75 -4.31
C ALA A 289 -13.79 -5.42 -2.87
N CYS A 290 -14.67 -4.76 -2.11
CA CYS A 290 -14.40 -4.34 -0.72
C CYS A 290 -15.34 -5.06 0.26
N PRO A 291 -15.21 -6.39 0.47
CA PRO A 291 -16.13 -7.16 1.31
C PRO A 291 -16.11 -6.74 2.78
N SER A 292 -15.03 -6.09 3.23
CA SER A 292 -14.85 -5.61 4.60
C SER A 292 -15.57 -4.29 4.91
N LEU A 293 -16.23 -3.66 3.93
CA LEU A 293 -16.94 -2.40 4.14
C LEU A 293 -17.95 -2.50 5.29
N ILE A 294 -17.85 -1.52 6.19
CA ILE A 294 -18.74 -1.31 7.33
C ILE A 294 -19.62 -0.08 7.07
N GLY A 295 -19.03 0.95 6.45
CA GLY A 295 -19.67 2.22 6.20
C GLY A 295 -19.39 2.75 4.81
N ILE A 296 -20.40 3.38 4.21
CA ILE A 296 -20.22 4.19 3.01
C ILE A 296 -20.93 5.53 3.18
N ALA A 297 -20.27 6.60 2.76
CA ALA A 297 -20.83 7.94 2.71
C ALA A 297 -20.61 8.54 1.33
N VAL A 298 -21.50 8.18 0.40
CA VAL A 298 -21.60 8.75 -0.93
C VAL A 298 -22.72 9.78 -0.96
N ASP A 299 -22.39 10.99 -1.35
CA ASP A 299 -23.37 12.07 -1.45
C ASP A 299 -23.10 12.89 -2.70
N ASN A 300 -24.12 13.17 -3.51
CA ASN A 300 -24.02 14.03 -4.70
C ASN A 300 -22.78 13.72 -5.55
N GLY A 301 -22.87 12.71 -6.42
CA GLY A 301 -21.77 12.43 -7.34
C GLY A 301 -21.62 11.00 -7.80
N TYR A 302 -22.54 10.09 -7.48
CA TYR A 302 -22.69 8.88 -8.27
C TYR A 302 -23.76 9.13 -9.35
N ALA A 303 -23.51 8.63 -10.55
CA ALA A 303 -24.38 8.79 -11.72
C ALA A 303 -24.68 7.45 -12.38
N GLY A 304 -24.27 6.34 -11.74
CA GLY A 304 -24.59 5.00 -12.18
C GLY A 304 -26.04 4.63 -11.87
N ASP A 305 -26.64 3.84 -12.74
CA ASP A 305 -28.05 3.43 -12.64
C ASP A 305 -28.29 2.42 -11.50
N THR A 306 -27.32 1.54 -11.27
CA THR A 306 -27.36 0.48 -10.27
C THR A 306 -26.18 0.60 -9.31
N ILE A 307 -26.40 0.31 -8.03
CA ILE A 307 -25.34 0.10 -7.05
C ILE A 307 -25.47 -1.29 -6.41
N ASP A 308 -24.35 -2.03 -6.36
CA ASP A 308 -24.32 -3.43 -5.92
C ASP A 308 -23.54 -3.62 -4.62
N PHE A 309 -24.26 -3.86 -3.52
CA PHE A 309 -23.70 -4.15 -2.20
C PHE A 309 -23.60 -5.65 -1.86
N SER A 310 -23.83 -6.55 -2.81
CA SER A 310 -24.04 -7.99 -2.56
C SER A 310 -22.89 -8.72 -1.86
N ASN A 311 -21.66 -8.19 -1.90
CA ASN A 311 -20.50 -8.75 -1.20
C ASN A 311 -20.18 -8.07 0.14
N ASN A 312 -20.86 -6.98 0.50
CA ASN A 312 -20.55 -6.17 1.68
C ASN A 312 -21.30 -6.70 2.91
N ARG A 313 -20.84 -7.84 3.45
CA ARG A 313 -21.50 -8.56 4.56
C ARG A 313 -21.40 -7.86 5.90
N HIS A 314 -20.49 -6.90 6.03
CA HIS A 314 -20.18 -6.23 7.29
C HIS A 314 -20.77 -4.83 7.44
N MET A 315 -21.65 -4.40 6.52
CA MET A 315 -22.27 -3.08 6.55
C MET A 315 -23.07 -2.83 7.84
N ASP A 316 -22.88 -1.65 8.42
CA ASP A 316 -23.59 -1.13 9.57
C ASP A 316 -24.39 0.13 9.20
N HIS A 317 -23.83 0.98 8.33
CA HIS A 317 -24.48 2.20 7.87
C HIS A 317 -24.22 2.46 6.38
N ILE A 318 -25.29 2.79 5.65
CA ILE A 318 -25.24 3.25 4.27
C ILE A 318 -25.77 4.67 4.22
N TYR A 319 -24.94 5.59 3.76
CA TYR A 319 -25.34 6.91 3.32
C TYR A 319 -25.02 7.00 1.83
N PHE A 320 -26.05 6.94 1.01
CA PHE A 320 -25.91 6.97 -0.44
C PHE A 320 -27.00 7.87 -1.00
N ASN A 321 -26.76 9.18 -0.96
CA ASN A 321 -27.76 10.19 -1.26
C ASN A 321 -27.42 10.94 -2.55
N ARG A 322 -28.41 11.58 -3.17
CA ARG A 322 -28.24 12.49 -4.32
C ARG A 322 -27.42 11.87 -5.46
N SER A 323 -27.66 10.60 -5.78
CA SER A 323 -26.78 9.75 -6.58
C SER A 323 -27.44 9.14 -7.83
N ALA A 324 -28.63 9.62 -8.19
CA ALA A 324 -29.39 9.23 -9.38
C ALA A 324 -29.62 7.70 -9.54
N VAL A 325 -29.44 6.92 -8.48
CA VAL A 325 -29.56 5.46 -8.52
C VAL A 325 -31.01 5.05 -8.68
N ARG A 326 -31.26 4.09 -9.57
CA ARG A 326 -32.58 3.48 -9.80
C ARG A 326 -32.72 2.11 -9.16
N HIS A 327 -31.63 1.35 -9.12
CA HIS A 327 -31.61 0.00 -8.59
C HIS A 327 -30.54 -0.18 -7.52
N VAL A 328 -30.95 -0.66 -6.34
CA VAL A 328 -30.06 -0.93 -5.22
C VAL A 328 -30.09 -2.43 -4.93
N ILE A 329 -28.96 -3.10 -5.10
CA ILE A 329 -28.79 -4.47 -4.62
C ILE A 329 -28.26 -4.37 -3.19
N LEU A 330 -29.13 -4.63 -2.23
CA LEU A 330 -28.83 -4.43 -0.81
C LEU A 330 -27.80 -5.44 -0.26
N PRO A 331 -27.02 -5.09 0.78
CA PRO A 331 -26.01 -5.98 1.33
C PRO A 331 -26.64 -7.14 2.11
N PRO A 332 -26.06 -8.35 2.08
CA PRO A 332 -26.46 -9.44 2.99
C PRO A 332 -25.95 -9.20 4.42
N SER A 333 -26.39 -8.09 5.04
CA SER A 333 -25.96 -7.66 6.37
C SER A 333 -27.17 -7.38 7.28
N PRO A 334 -27.65 -8.38 8.05
CA PRO A 334 -28.82 -8.22 8.93
C PRO A 334 -28.55 -7.29 10.11
N LYS A 335 -27.28 -6.92 10.35
CA LYS A 335 -26.85 -5.97 11.38
C LYS A 335 -26.91 -4.50 10.94
N LEU A 336 -27.27 -4.22 9.69
CA LEU A 336 -27.40 -2.85 9.18
C LEU A 336 -28.36 -2.04 10.07
N GLN A 337 -27.87 -0.94 10.63
CA GLN A 337 -28.63 -0.08 11.53
C GLN A 337 -29.17 1.17 10.84
N ARG A 338 -28.49 1.64 9.78
CA ARG A 338 -28.86 2.85 9.08
C ARG A 338 -28.82 2.69 7.57
N LEU A 339 -29.90 3.11 6.92
CA LEU A 339 -30.01 3.17 5.47
C LEU A 339 -30.54 4.54 5.05
N GLU A 340 -29.70 5.33 4.42
CA GLU A 340 -30.05 6.61 3.79
C GLU A 340 -29.84 6.48 2.28
N LEU A 341 -30.93 6.63 1.54
CA LEU A 341 -31.01 6.60 0.10
C LEU A 341 -31.89 7.77 -0.38
N GLN A 342 -31.53 8.98 0.00
CA GLN A 342 -32.34 10.18 -0.19
C GLN A 342 -32.04 10.86 -1.54
N GLU A 343 -33.05 11.51 -2.11
CA GLU A 343 -32.91 12.31 -3.34
C GLU A 343 -32.30 11.51 -4.52
N ASP A 344 -32.68 10.24 -4.61
CA ASP A 344 -32.30 9.32 -5.69
C ASP A 344 -33.44 9.11 -6.69
N LYS A 345 -33.36 8.04 -7.48
CA LYS A 345 -34.36 7.67 -8.49
C LYS A 345 -34.82 6.23 -8.30
N ILE A 346 -34.81 5.72 -7.07
CA ILE A 346 -35.06 4.31 -6.79
C ILE A 346 -36.43 3.92 -7.30
N GLU A 347 -36.51 2.80 -8.02
CA GLU A 347 -37.73 2.37 -8.68
C GLU A 347 -38.35 1.13 -8.03
N GLY A 348 -39.68 1.08 -8.05
CA GLY A 348 -40.44 -0.13 -7.71
C GLY A 348 -40.46 -0.43 -6.21
N THR A 349 -40.05 -1.65 -5.83
CA THR A 349 -40.15 -2.12 -4.44
C THR A 349 -38.77 -2.28 -3.80
N LEU A 350 -38.57 -1.61 -2.67
CA LEU A 350 -37.43 -1.82 -1.79
C LEU A 350 -37.77 -2.85 -0.71
N ASP A 351 -37.19 -4.04 -0.80
CA ASP A 351 -37.44 -5.14 0.13
C ASP A 351 -36.42 -5.14 1.29
N LEU A 352 -36.88 -4.71 2.47
CA LEU A 352 -36.09 -4.62 3.68
C LEU A 352 -36.48 -5.68 4.74
N ARG A 353 -37.22 -6.73 4.37
CA ARG A 353 -37.78 -7.71 5.33
C ARG A 353 -36.74 -8.42 6.20
N LEU A 354 -35.48 -8.50 5.74
CA LEU A 354 -34.40 -9.17 6.45
C LEU A 354 -33.61 -8.26 7.40
N TYR A 355 -33.81 -6.94 7.37
CA TYR A 355 -33.01 -5.96 8.12
C TYR A 355 -33.66 -5.60 9.46
N LYS A 356 -33.74 -6.58 10.36
CA LYS A 356 -34.37 -6.44 11.69
C LYS A 356 -33.65 -5.48 12.63
N SER A 357 -32.40 -5.11 12.33
CA SER A 357 -31.57 -4.23 13.17
C SER A 357 -31.68 -2.75 12.77
N LEU A 358 -32.45 -2.41 11.72
CA LEU A 358 -32.61 -1.03 11.27
C LEU A 358 -33.22 -0.15 12.37
N ARG A 359 -32.60 1.00 12.57
CA ARG A 359 -33.03 2.06 13.49
C ARG A 359 -33.32 3.36 12.75
N TRP A 360 -32.58 3.64 11.69
CA TRP A 360 -32.69 4.86 10.90
C TRP A 360 -32.92 4.52 9.43
N LEU A 361 -34.03 5.00 8.88
CA LEU A 361 -34.39 4.77 7.49
C LEU A 361 -34.85 6.07 6.82
N PHE A 362 -34.08 6.50 5.83
CA PHE A 362 -34.33 7.76 5.11
C PHE A 362 -34.37 7.51 3.61
N LEU A 363 -35.56 7.61 3.03
CA LEU A 363 -35.87 7.29 1.63
C LEU A 363 -36.61 8.41 0.90
N ASN A 364 -36.71 9.61 1.50
CA ASN A 364 -37.39 10.75 0.90
C ASN A 364 -36.65 11.27 -0.35
N GLY A 365 -37.40 11.84 -1.29
CA GLY A 365 -36.88 12.31 -2.56
C GLY A 365 -36.66 11.20 -3.59
N ASN A 366 -37.40 10.10 -3.51
CA ASN A 366 -37.41 9.03 -4.52
C ASN A 366 -38.77 8.99 -5.22
N PRO A 367 -38.97 9.76 -6.31
CA PRO A 367 -40.28 9.90 -6.95
C PRO A 367 -40.80 8.63 -7.66
N TYR A 368 -39.94 7.63 -7.84
CA TYR A 368 -40.28 6.36 -8.53
C TYR A 368 -40.36 5.17 -7.57
N LEU A 369 -40.13 5.39 -6.27
CA LEU A 369 -40.20 4.34 -5.26
C LEU A 369 -41.68 4.09 -4.96
N GLU A 370 -42.19 2.92 -5.31
CA GLU A 370 -43.61 2.62 -5.16
C GLU A 370 -43.92 2.00 -3.79
N LYS A 371 -43.00 1.17 -3.29
CA LYS A 371 -43.25 0.35 -2.12
C LYS A 371 -41.99 0.06 -1.31
N VAL A 372 -42.13 0.02 0.01
CA VAL A 372 -41.10 -0.48 0.93
C VAL A 372 -41.70 -1.61 1.76
N ILE A 373 -41.00 -2.74 1.85
CA ILE A 373 -41.40 -3.86 2.69
C ILE A 373 -40.48 -3.94 3.91
N LEU A 374 -41.03 -3.72 5.10
CA LEU A 374 -40.30 -3.71 6.36
C LEU A 374 -40.47 -5.05 7.11
N PRO A 375 -39.55 -5.41 8.03
CA PRO A 375 -39.74 -6.54 8.93
C PRO A 375 -40.91 -6.34 9.90
N ALA A 376 -41.65 -7.41 10.18
CA ALA A 376 -42.66 -7.43 11.24
C ALA A 376 -42.07 -7.01 12.59
N GLY A 377 -42.71 -6.07 13.28
CA GLY A 377 -42.30 -5.61 14.61
C GLY A 377 -41.05 -4.72 14.64
N LEU A 378 -40.53 -4.29 13.49
CA LEU A 378 -39.40 -3.34 13.42
C LEU A 378 -39.75 -2.03 14.13
N LYS A 379 -38.84 -1.53 14.96
CA LYS A 379 -38.96 -0.23 15.64
C LYS A 379 -37.87 0.70 15.13
N LEU A 380 -38.28 1.65 14.29
CA LEU A 380 -37.40 2.71 13.81
C LEU A 380 -37.36 3.86 14.82
N GLU A 381 -36.16 4.37 15.09
CA GLU A 381 -35.94 5.60 15.84
C GLU A 381 -36.29 6.83 14.98
N GLU A 382 -35.92 6.80 13.70
CA GLU A 382 -36.35 7.79 12.72
C GLU A 382 -36.68 7.13 11.38
N PHE A 383 -37.75 7.60 10.77
CA PHE A 383 -38.22 7.11 9.48
C PHE A 383 -38.71 8.28 8.62
N ARG A 384 -38.13 8.44 7.42
CA ARG A 384 -38.57 9.40 6.41
C ARG A 384 -38.74 8.73 5.07
N VAL A 385 -39.90 8.90 4.47
CA VAL A 385 -40.26 8.37 3.15
C VAL A 385 -41.24 9.32 2.48
N ASP A 386 -41.29 9.34 1.15
CA ASP A 386 -42.23 10.20 0.44
C ASP A 386 -43.69 9.74 0.67
N PRO A 387 -44.67 10.67 0.74
CA PRO A 387 -46.05 10.32 1.08
C PRO A 387 -46.76 9.35 0.14
N HIS A 388 -46.27 9.20 -1.10
CA HIS A 388 -46.85 8.32 -2.12
C HIS A 388 -46.41 6.86 -2.00
N VAL A 389 -45.36 6.59 -1.23
CA VAL A 389 -44.75 5.26 -1.11
C VAL A 389 -45.60 4.37 -0.21
N LYS A 390 -45.97 3.19 -0.70
CA LYS A 390 -46.72 2.20 0.08
C LYS A 390 -45.78 1.50 1.07
N ILE A 391 -46.19 1.42 2.34
CA ILE A 391 -45.44 0.71 3.37
C ILE A 391 -46.16 -0.60 3.72
N GLU A 392 -45.45 -1.71 3.57
CA GLU A 392 -45.90 -3.05 3.96
C GLU A 392 -44.97 -3.63 5.03
N TYR A 393 -45.50 -4.54 5.84
CA TYR A 393 -44.72 -5.31 6.81
C TYR A 393 -44.74 -6.79 6.43
N SER A 394 -43.63 -7.49 6.66
CA SER A 394 -43.59 -8.95 6.47
C SER A 394 -44.59 -9.65 7.38
N SER A 395 -45.00 -10.87 7.02
CA SER A 395 -45.63 -11.77 7.97
C SER A 395 -44.64 -12.14 9.09
N PHE A 396 -45.17 -12.41 10.28
CA PHE A 396 -44.40 -12.88 11.43
C PHE A 396 -43.74 -14.24 11.20
#